data_AF-A0A4S0IJY0-F1
#
_entry.id   AF-A0A4S0IJY0-F1
#
_cell.length_a   1.000
_cell.length_b   1.000
_cell.length_c   1.000
_cell.angle_alpha   90.00
_cell.angle_beta   90.00
_cell.angle_gamma   90.00
#
_symmetry.space_group_name_H-M   'P 1'
#
loop_
_entity.id
_entity.type
_entity.pdbx_description
1 polymer ?
#
loop_
_entity_poly.entity_id
_entity_poly.type
_entity_poly.pdbx_seq_one_letter_code
_entity_poly.pdbx_strand_id
1 'polypeptide(L)'
;SASRIAPCGIRIPPIDGDGRHPNVQAEPAFQKGWFEVQDEGSQIAAALAGATAGMQVLDFCAGAGGKTLALSAAMGNHGQIFAHDAEKARLAPIFDRIRRSENRNVQVAT
;
A
#
# COMPACT_ATOMS: atom_id res chain seq x y z
N SER A 1 -0.71 5.59 -17.88
CA SER A 1 -0.88 7.04 -17.70
C SER A 1 -1.02 7.36 -16.22
N ALA A 2 -0.89 8.62 -15.80
CA ALA A 2 -1.22 9.01 -14.43
C ALA A 2 -2.71 8.75 -14.13
N SER A 3 -3.03 8.40 -12.88
CA SER A 3 -4.41 8.40 -12.39
C SER A 3 -4.98 9.82 -12.45
N ARG A 4 -6.29 9.92 -12.68
CA ARG A 4 -7.01 11.20 -12.67
C ARG A 4 -7.26 11.70 -11.24
N ILE A 5 -7.36 10.79 -10.27
CA ILE A 5 -7.88 11.09 -8.92
C ILE A 5 -6.84 10.78 -7.85
N ALA A 6 -6.24 9.59 -7.89
CA ALA A 6 -5.20 9.21 -6.94
C ALA A 6 -3.90 9.98 -7.27
N PRO A 7 -3.36 10.80 -6.35
CA PRO A 7 -2.27 11.72 -6.65
C PRO A 7 -0.97 11.01 -7.05
N CYS A 8 -0.75 9.81 -6.53
CA CYS A 8 0.44 8.99 -6.81
C CYS A 8 0.13 7.76 -7.68
N GLY A 9 -1.08 7.67 -8.22
CA GLY A 9 -1.53 6.48 -8.95
C GLY A 9 -1.04 6.45 -10.39
N ILE A 10 -0.62 5.27 -10.86
CA ILE A 10 -0.38 4.99 -12.28
C ILE A 10 -1.45 4.02 -12.76
N ARG A 11 -2.13 4.37 -13.85
CA ARG A 11 -3.11 3.53 -14.52
C ARG A 11 -2.47 2.79 -15.68
N ILE A 12 -2.66 1.47 -15.69
CA ILE A 12 -2.37 0.60 -16.83
C ILE A 12 -3.63 0.61 -17.71
N PRO A 13 -3.53 1.01 -18.99
CA PRO A 13 -4.69 1.00 -19.88
C PRO A 13 -5.19 -0.44 -20.09
N PRO A 14 -6.50 -0.63 -20.28
CA PRO A 14 -7.04 -1.94 -20.67
C PRO A 14 -6.36 -2.42 -21.95
N ILE A 15 -6.20 -3.73 -22.09
CA ILE A 15 -5.73 -4.35 -23.33
C ILE A 15 -6.90 -4.50 -24.30
N ASP A 16 -6.63 -4.27 -25.58
CA ASP A 16 -7.62 -4.50 -26.63
C ASP A 16 -7.86 -6.01 -26.84
N GLY A 17 -9.13 -6.43 -26.88
CA GLY A 17 -9.54 -7.82 -27.09
C GLY A 17 -9.33 -8.72 -25.85
N ASP A 18 -9.11 -10.02 -26.07
CA ASP A 18 -9.05 -11.05 -25.02
C ASP A 18 -7.64 -11.28 -24.43
N GLY A 19 -6.75 -10.29 -24.57
CA GLY A 19 -5.37 -10.37 -24.07
C GLY A 19 -5.29 -10.34 -22.54
N ARG A 20 -4.17 -10.83 -21.98
CA ARG A 20 -3.90 -10.78 -20.53
C ARG A 20 -3.03 -9.59 -20.17
N HIS A 21 -3.37 -8.91 -19.08
CA HIS A 21 -2.52 -7.86 -18.53
C HIS A 21 -1.13 -8.38 -18.18
N PRO A 22 -0.06 -7.60 -18.46
CA PRO A 22 1.28 -7.96 -18.04
C PRO A 22 1.33 -8.08 -16.52
N ASN A 23 2.06 -9.08 -16.02
CA ASN A 23 2.25 -9.27 -14.60
C ASN A 23 3.23 -8.21 -14.07
N VAL A 24 2.71 -7.07 -13.63
CA VAL A 24 3.53 -5.97 -13.10
C VAL A 24 4.29 -6.32 -11.83
N GLN A 25 3.91 -7.38 -11.13
CA GLN A 25 4.67 -7.84 -9.96
C GLN A 25 5.98 -8.54 -10.38
N ALA A 26 6.13 -8.95 -11.63
CA ALA A 26 7.39 -9.48 -12.17
C ALA A 26 8.41 -8.37 -12.47
N GLU A 27 8.00 -7.10 -12.48
CA GLU A 27 8.88 -5.99 -12.80
C GLU A 27 9.97 -5.79 -11.73
N PRO A 28 11.23 -5.53 -12.11
CA PRO A 28 12.29 -5.24 -11.16
C PRO A 28 11.97 -4.08 -10.21
N ALA A 29 11.20 -3.09 -10.68
CA ALA A 29 10.76 -1.96 -9.86
C ALA A 29 9.80 -2.38 -8.74
N PHE A 30 8.90 -3.35 -8.98
CA PHE A 30 8.04 -3.90 -7.93
C PHE A 30 8.86 -4.64 -6.88
N GLN A 31 9.80 -5.47 -7.33
CA GLN A 31 10.68 -6.26 -6.47
C GLN A 31 11.58 -5.37 -5.60
N LYS A 32 11.96 -4.20 -6.09
CA LYS A 32 12.68 -3.15 -5.34
C LYS A 32 11.78 -2.28 -4.46
N GLY A 33 10.48 -2.56 -4.39
CA GLY A 33 9.53 -1.82 -3.55
C GLY A 33 9.20 -0.41 -4.02
N TRP A 34 9.50 -0.05 -5.27
CA TRP A 34 9.27 1.31 -5.78
C TRP A 34 7.79 1.63 -5.99
N PHE A 35 6.95 0.61 -6.08
CA PHE A 35 5.50 0.77 -6.14
C PHE A 35 4.78 -0.44 -5.54
N GLU A 36 3.51 -0.23 -5.21
CA GLU A 36 2.59 -1.27 -4.77
C GLU A 36 1.42 -1.39 -5.75
N VAL A 37 0.93 -2.62 -5.96
CA VAL A 37 -0.33 -2.84 -6.65
C VAL A 37 -1.46 -2.61 -5.65
N GLN A 38 -2.32 -1.64 -5.93
CA GLN A 38 -3.42 -1.27 -5.05
C GLN A 38 -4.61 -0.74 -5.85
N ASP A 39 -5.81 -1.06 -5.39
CA ASP A 39 -7.04 -0.40 -5.84
C ASP A 39 -6.97 1.13 -5.64
N GLU A 40 -7.51 1.88 -6.60
CA GLU A 40 -7.48 3.34 -6.62
C GLU A 40 -8.24 3.95 -5.45
N GLY A 41 -9.42 3.39 -5.10
CA GLY A 41 -10.21 3.85 -3.96
C GLY A 41 -9.45 3.71 -2.63
N SER A 42 -8.66 2.64 -2.49
CA SER A 42 -7.81 2.45 -1.31
C SER A 42 -6.68 3.48 -1.21
N GLN A 43 -6.09 3.90 -2.34
CA GLN A 43 -5.07 4.97 -2.37
C GLN A 43 -5.67 6.30 -1.92
N ILE A 44 -6.86 6.62 -2.43
CA ILE A 44 -7.59 7.84 -2.08
C ILE A 44 -7.96 7.84 -0.60
N ALA A 45 -8.48 6.73 -0.08
CA ALA A 45 -8.82 6.60 1.33
C ALA A 45 -7.62 6.83 2.26
N ALA A 46 -6.44 6.29 1.91
CA ALA A 46 -5.22 6.52 2.67
C ALA A 46 -4.77 8.00 2.62
N ALA A 47 -4.88 8.65 1.45
CA ALA A 47 -4.57 10.08 1.32
C ALA A 47 -5.53 10.96 2.14
N LEU A 48 -6.82 10.66 2.12
CA LEU A 48 -7.85 11.39 2.87
C LEU A 48 -7.76 11.20 4.39
N ALA A 49 -7.14 10.12 4.85
CA ALA A 49 -6.88 9.92 6.28
C ALA A 49 -5.95 10.98 6.87
N GLY A 50 -5.20 11.71 6.02
CA GLY A 50 -4.43 12.89 6.45
C GLY A 50 -3.30 12.59 7.43
N ALA A 51 -2.78 11.37 7.42
CA ALA A 51 -1.67 10.99 8.30
C ALA A 51 -0.39 11.74 7.90
N THR A 52 0.21 12.45 8.85
CA THR A 52 1.47 13.19 8.65
C THR A 52 2.56 12.65 9.56
N ALA A 53 3.81 12.97 9.23
CA ALA A 53 4.98 12.59 10.01
C ALA A 53 4.81 12.85 11.51
N GLY A 54 5.19 11.88 12.33
CA GLY A 54 5.16 11.96 13.80
C GLY A 54 3.84 11.58 14.46
N MET A 55 2.76 11.37 13.70
CA MET A 55 1.48 10.87 14.25
C MET A 55 1.57 9.41 14.70
N GLN A 56 0.64 9.03 15.57
CA GLN A 56 0.30 7.63 15.85
C GLN A 56 -1.02 7.31 15.14
N VAL A 57 -1.03 6.25 14.33
CA VAL A 57 -2.16 5.90 13.46
C VAL A 57 -2.54 4.45 13.65
N LEU A 58 -3.83 4.16 13.72
CA LEU A 58 -4.36 2.78 13.72
C LEU A 58 -4.98 2.48 12.35
N ASP A 59 -4.44 1.47 11.68
CA ASP A 59 -5.11 0.81 10.55
C ASP A 59 -5.79 -0.45 11.09
N PHE A 60 -7.06 -0.31 11.46
CA PHE A 60 -7.82 -1.35 12.20
C PHE A 60 -8.21 -2.56 11.35
N CYS A 61 -8.29 -2.39 10.03
CA CYS A 61 -8.65 -3.42 9.06
C CYS A 61 -7.59 -3.48 7.96
N ALA A 62 -6.34 -3.71 8.36
CA ALA A 62 -5.18 -3.60 7.50
C ALA A 62 -5.20 -4.60 6.34
N GLY A 63 -5.82 -5.78 6.52
CA GLY A 63 -5.81 -6.88 5.56
C GLY A 63 -4.37 -7.21 5.13
N ALA A 64 -4.12 -7.26 3.82
CA ALA A 64 -2.76 -7.46 3.29
C ALA A 64 -1.83 -6.23 3.46
N GLY A 65 -2.32 -5.12 4.03
CA GLY A 65 -1.54 -3.94 4.40
C GLY A 65 -1.45 -2.82 3.38
N GLY A 66 -2.22 -2.83 2.30
CA GLY A 66 -2.05 -1.83 1.22
C GLY A 66 -2.20 -0.38 1.69
N LYS A 67 -3.19 -0.10 2.56
CA LYS A 67 -3.39 1.23 3.13
C LYS A 67 -2.32 1.54 4.19
N THR A 68 -1.93 0.57 5.00
CA THR A 68 -0.84 0.69 5.96
C THR A 68 0.45 1.19 5.31
N LEU A 69 0.85 0.60 4.17
CA LEU A 69 2.06 1.01 3.44
C LEU A 69 1.92 2.42 2.86
N ALA A 70 0.74 2.75 2.32
CA ALA A 70 0.45 4.09 1.80
C ALA A 70 0.50 5.17 2.90
N LEU A 71 -0.06 4.88 4.08
CA LEU A 71 0.02 5.75 5.26
C LEU A 71 1.47 5.92 5.71
N SER A 72 2.24 4.83 5.77
CA SER A 72 3.66 4.87 6.14
C SER A 72 4.50 5.73 5.20
N ALA A 73 4.23 5.62 3.88
CA ALA A 73 4.85 6.47 2.87
C ALA A 73 4.46 7.95 3.03
N ALA A 74 3.18 8.25 3.25
CA ALA A 74 2.71 9.63 3.50
C ALA A 74 3.32 10.26 4.76
N MET A 75 3.56 9.44 5.78
CA MET A 75 4.23 9.83 7.02
C MET A 75 5.77 9.90 6.88
N GLY A 76 6.32 9.60 5.70
CA GLY A 76 7.77 9.62 5.45
C GLY A 76 8.55 8.69 6.37
N ASN A 77 7.99 7.53 6.75
CA ASN A 77 8.56 6.64 7.76
C ASN A 77 8.76 7.25 9.17
N HIS A 78 8.10 8.36 9.50
CA HIS A 78 8.18 9.00 10.82
C HIS A 78 6.86 8.90 11.60
N GLY A 79 6.92 8.57 12.89
CA GLY A 79 5.74 8.31 13.73
C GLY A 79 5.55 6.82 13.96
N GLN A 80 4.31 6.37 14.18
CA GLN A 80 3.99 4.96 14.38
C GLN A 80 2.63 4.60 13.76
N ILE A 81 2.57 3.49 13.04
CA ILE A 81 1.34 2.89 12.55
C ILE A 81 1.15 1.54 13.23
N PHE A 82 -0.03 1.31 13.78
CA PHE A 82 -0.47 0.02 14.29
C PHE A 82 -1.38 -0.62 13.23
N ALA A 83 -0.94 -1.72 12.64
CA ALA A 83 -1.71 -2.49 11.67
C ALA A 83 -2.38 -3.66 12.39
N HIS A 84 -3.71 -3.65 12.40
CA HIS A 84 -4.54 -4.68 13.01
C HIS A 84 -5.49 -5.28 11.98
N ASP A 85 -5.86 -6.53 12.18
CA ASP A 85 -6.96 -7.15 11.47
C ASP A 85 -7.54 -8.25 12.36
N ALA A 86 -8.87 -8.37 12.38
CA ALA A 86 -9.55 -9.41 13.15
C ALA A 86 -9.18 -10.82 12.65
N GLU A 87 -8.88 -10.96 11.35
CA GLU A 87 -8.47 -12.21 10.75
C GLU A 87 -6.96 -12.22 10.49
N LYS A 88 -6.20 -12.86 11.38
CA LYS A 88 -4.73 -12.91 11.32
C LYS A 88 -4.18 -13.43 9.98
N ALA A 89 -4.89 -14.35 9.33
CA ALA A 89 -4.49 -14.88 8.03
C ALA A 89 -4.40 -13.79 6.94
N ARG A 90 -5.25 -12.75 7.02
CA ARG A 90 -5.24 -11.64 6.08
C ARG A 90 -4.01 -10.75 6.21
N LEU A 91 -3.39 -10.73 7.40
CA LEU A 91 -2.15 -10.00 7.67
C LEU A 91 -0.91 -10.73 7.12
N ALA A 92 -0.96 -12.03 6.82
CA ALA A 92 0.24 -12.79 6.43
C ALA A 92 1.07 -12.11 5.30
N PRO A 93 0.48 -11.52 4.24
CA PRO A 93 1.25 -10.84 3.19
C PRO A 93 1.90 -9.53 3.64
N ILE A 94 1.46 -8.90 4.73
CA ILE A 94 1.92 -7.56 5.13
C ILE A 94 3.41 -7.55 5.45
N PHE A 95 3.94 -8.63 6.03
CA PHE A 95 5.33 -8.69 6.48
C PHE A 95 6.31 -8.59 5.32
N ASP A 96 6.08 -9.34 4.24
CA ASP A 96 6.94 -9.29 3.06
C ASP A 96 6.79 -7.98 2.31
N ARG A 97 5.59 -7.38 2.33
CA ARG A 97 5.37 -6.07 1.72
C ARG A 97 6.09 -4.97 2.49
N ILE A 98 5.96 -4.91 3.82
CA ILE A 98 6.71 -3.96 4.69
C ILE A 98 8.21 -4.05 4.43
N ARG A 99 8.76 -5.28 4.35
CA ARG A 99 10.17 -5.51 4.04
C ARG A 99 10.54 -4.97 2.66
N ARG A 100 9.74 -5.29 1.65
CA ARG A 100 10.02 -4.91 0.25
C ARG A 100 9.94 -3.41 0.03
N SER A 101 8.97 -2.72 0.62
CA SER A 101 8.81 -1.26 0.53
C SER A 101 9.59 -0.47 1.60
N GLU A 102 10.42 -1.15 2.40
CA GLU A 102 11.27 -0.57 3.44
C GLU A 102 10.52 0.33 4.43
N ASN A 103 9.29 -0.02 4.79
CA ASN A 103 8.54 0.72 5.81
C ASN A 103 9.10 0.41 7.21
N ARG A 104 9.42 1.44 7.99
CA ARG A 104 10.13 1.30 9.28
C ARG A 104 9.31 1.70 10.50
N ASN A 105 8.13 2.28 10.29
CA ASN A 105 7.25 2.78 11.35
C ASN A 105 5.95 1.99 11.48
N VAL A 106 5.94 0.72 11.07
CA VAL A 106 4.74 -0.14 11.13
C VAL A 106 4.94 -1.24 12.17
N GLN A 107 3.99 -1.34 13.09
CA GLN A 107 3.86 -2.44 14.05
C GLN A 107 2.61 -3.23 13.72
N VAL A 108 2.78 -4.51 13.40
CA VAL A 108 1.67 -5.44 13.20
C VAL A 108 1.22 -5.92 14.58
N ALA A 109 0.02 -5.52 14.99
CA ALA A 109 -0.58 -5.86 16.28
C ALA A 109 -1.67 -6.92 16.06
N THR A 110 -1.40 -8.14 16.52
CA THR A 110 -2.30 -9.31 16.39
C THR A 110 -3.10 -9.60 17.64
#